data_AF-A0A817LYK3-F1
#
_entry.id   AF-A0A817LYK3-F1
#
_cell.length_a   1.000
_cell.length_b   1.000
_cell.length_c   1.000
_cell.angle_alpha   90.00
_cell.angle_beta   90.00
_cell.angle_gamma   90.00
#
_symmetry.space_group_name_H-M   'P 1'
#
loop_
_entity.id
_entity.type
_entity.pdbx_description
1 polymer ?
#
loop_
_entity_poly.entity_id
_entity_poly.type
_entity_poly.pdbx_seq_one_letter_code
_entity_poly.pdbx_strand_id
1 'polypeptide(L)'
;MSGIYGGVSSIILKQYSKAICIHCVAHCLDLVVHDLMDQCASISNCILCVKDIIDFIRRSPKLQEALYTISEEKGGPGIKANGLYGQINKFDFFFGLKLGHLIFTDTEKLSRAFQSSDCCLQDVFCAAEAIIHRFRRIQDDINFELFYNQVVKDSEGFTKRSVLPRLRQPPRRYQSNTNPVNHASCEDFYQK
;
A
#
# COMPACT_ATOMS: atom_id res chain seq x y z
N MET A 1 6.16 14.12 11.61
CA MET A 1 7.04 13.27 12.44
C MET A 1 7.31 13.94 13.79
N SER A 2 6.63 13.50 14.85
CA SER A 2 6.88 13.93 16.24
C SER A 2 7.80 12.92 16.94
N GLY A 3 9.11 13.08 16.75
CA GLY A 3 10.11 12.30 17.48
C GLY A 3 10.30 12.82 18.91
N ILE A 4 10.79 11.95 19.81
CA ILE A 4 11.03 12.25 21.23
C ILE A 4 11.92 13.50 21.43
N TYR A 5 12.85 13.74 20.51
CA TYR A 5 13.81 14.85 20.58
C TYR A 5 13.41 16.09 19.76
N GLY A 6 12.19 16.13 19.20
CA GLY A 6 11.78 17.16 18.25
C GLY A 6 12.36 16.94 16.84
N GLY A 7 11.95 17.76 15.88
CA GLY A 7 12.43 17.67 14.49
C GLY A 7 13.85 18.22 14.33
N VAL A 8 14.68 17.59 13.48
CA VAL A 8 16.06 18.01 13.20
C VAL A 8 16.15 19.50 12.82
N SER A 9 15.25 19.96 11.95
CA SER A 9 15.12 21.38 11.59
C SER A 9 14.91 22.28 12.81
N SER A 10 14.02 21.89 13.73
CA SER A 10 13.76 22.64 14.97
C SER A 10 14.98 22.71 15.89
N ILE A 11 15.82 21.67 15.92
CA ILE A 11 17.08 21.66 16.69
C ILE A 11 18.09 22.61 16.04
N ILE A 12 18.25 22.55 14.71
CA ILE A 12 19.18 23.40 13.97
C ILE A 12 18.79 24.88 14.13
N LEU A 13 17.50 25.22 13.99
CA LEU A 13 17.02 26.60 14.09
C LEU A 13 17.16 27.19 15.50
N LYS A 14 17.17 26.37 16.56
CA LYS A 14 17.47 26.82 17.93
C LYS A 14 18.90 27.35 18.06
N GLN A 15 19.84 26.74 17.34
CA GLN A 15 21.25 27.13 17.40
C GLN A 15 21.62 28.16 16.31
N TYR A 16 20.99 28.05 15.13
CA TYR A 16 21.25 28.89 13.97
C TYR A 16 19.94 29.41 13.39
N SER A 17 19.46 30.54 13.92
CA SER A 17 18.16 31.12 13.56
C SER A 17 18.03 31.58 12.10
N LYS A 18 19.15 31.72 11.39
CA LYS A 18 19.21 32.10 9.96
C LYS A 18 19.38 30.91 9.02
N ALA A 19 19.42 29.67 9.54
CA ALA A 19 19.59 28.49 8.70
C ALA A 19 18.38 28.28 7.78
N ILE A 20 18.64 27.95 6.52
CA ILE A 20 17.61 27.55 5.56
C ILE A 20 17.48 26.03 5.65
N CYS A 21 16.33 25.55 6.14
CA CYS A 21 16.04 24.12 6.25
C CYS A 21 15.12 23.71 5.11
N ILE A 22 15.61 22.89 4.19
CA ILE A 22 14.84 22.31 3.09
C ILE A 22 14.68 20.81 3.34
N HIS A 23 13.51 20.26 3.05
CA HIS A 23 13.30 18.82 3.10
C HIS A 23 14.02 18.15 1.93
N CYS A 24 14.69 17.01 2.19
CA CYS A 24 15.26 16.24 1.10
C CYS A 24 14.14 15.66 0.22
N VAL A 25 14.36 15.63 -1.09
CA VAL A 25 13.33 15.24 -2.05
C VAL A 25 12.95 13.77 -1.90
N ALA A 26 13.90 12.92 -1.49
CA ALA A 26 13.61 11.54 -1.11
C ALA A 26 12.60 11.44 0.05
N HIS A 27 12.73 12.29 1.09
CA HIS A 27 11.75 12.34 2.16
C HIS A 27 10.38 12.86 1.70
N CYS A 28 10.36 13.86 0.82
CA CYS A 28 9.11 14.34 0.22
C CYS A 28 8.41 13.21 -0.56
N LEU A 29 9.18 12.42 -1.32
CA LEU A 29 8.65 11.27 -2.04
C LEU A 29 8.07 10.22 -1.08
N ASP A 30 8.78 9.89 0.00
CA ASP A 30 8.28 8.95 1.01
C ASP A 30 6.96 9.41 1.64
N LEU A 31 6.82 10.71 1.93
CA LEU A 31 5.58 11.28 2.45
C LEU A 31 4.43 11.15 1.44
N VAL A 32 4.67 11.46 0.16
CA VAL A 32 3.66 11.32 -0.90
C VAL A 32 3.22 9.86 -1.06
N VAL A 33 4.17 8.92 -1.00
CA VAL A 33 3.87 7.49 -1.07
C VAL A 33 3.05 7.03 0.14
N HIS A 34 3.39 7.50 1.34
CA HIS A 34 2.63 7.21 2.54
C HIS A 34 1.18 7.74 2.44
N ASP A 35 1.01 9.00 2.04
CA ASP A 35 -0.31 9.61 1.87
C ASP A 35 -1.15 8.89 0.81
N LEU A 36 -0.52 8.40 -0.26
CA LEU A 36 -1.18 7.57 -1.29
C LEU A 36 -1.63 6.23 -0.73
N MET A 37 -0.79 5.58 0.06
CA MET A 37 -1.12 4.30 0.70
C MET A 37 -2.31 4.41 1.65
N ASP A 38 -2.41 5.52 2.39
CA ASP A 38 -3.54 5.76 3.30
C ASP A 38 -4.87 5.95 2.55
N GLN A 39 -4.81 6.44 1.30
CA GLN A 39 -5.99 6.65 0.46
C GLN A 39 -6.41 5.38 -0.30
N CYS A 40 -5.47 4.47 -0.59
CA CYS A 40 -5.77 3.24 -1.33
C CYS A 40 -6.00 2.05 -0.38
N ALA A 41 -7.28 1.73 -0.14
CA ALA A 41 -7.66 0.64 0.76
C ALA A 41 -7.05 -0.72 0.37
N SER A 42 -6.95 -1.03 -0.92
CA SER A 42 -6.37 -2.29 -1.42
C SER A 42 -4.90 -2.42 -1.03
N ILE A 43 -4.11 -1.35 -1.19
CA ILE A 43 -2.69 -1.31 -0.82
C ILE A 43 -2.53 -1.31 0.71
N SER A 44 -3.30 -0.48 1.42
CA SER A 44 -3.25 -0.40 2.88
C SER A 44 -3.57 -1.76 3.53
N ASN A 45 -4.67 -2.40 3.12
CA ASN A 45 -5.05 -3.73 3.62
C ASN A 45 -3.99 -4.79 3.30
N CYS A 46 -3.41 -4.74 2.10
CA CYS A 46 -2.33 -5.62 1.70
C CYS A 46 -1.11 -5.45 2.62
N ILE A 47 -0.67 -4.22 2.85
CA ILE A 47 0.52 -3.92 3.65
C ILE A 47 0.29 -4.26 5.13
N LEU A 48 -0.91 -4.03 5.66
CA LEU A 48 -1.28 -4.48 7.00
C LEU A 48 -1.21 -6.01 7.13
N CYS A 49 -1.71 -6.74 6.14
CA CYS A 49 -1.62 -8.20 6.12
C CYS A 49 -0.15 -8.67 6.04
N VAL A 50 0.68 -8.04 5.20
CA VAL A 50 2.13 -8.32 5.14
C VAL A 50 2.80 -8.04 6.48
N LYS A 51 2.47 -6.93 7.13
CA LYS A 51 2.98 -6.60 8.48
C LYS A 51 2.57 -7.66 9.49
N ASP A 52 1.31 -8.11 9.48
CA ASP A 52 0.83 -9.15 10.37
C ASP A 52 1.55 -10.49 10.14
N ILE A 53 1.87 -10.83 8.89
CA ILE A 53 2.68 -12.01 8.53
C ILE A 53 4.10 -11.84 9.10
N ILE A 54 4.74 -10.70 8.87
CA ILE A 54 6.09 -10.41 9.37
C ILE A 54 6.13 -10.48 10.89
N ASP A 55 5.17 -9.85 11.58
CA ASP A 55 5.07 -9.88 13.04
C ASP A 55 4.79 -11.29 13.55
N PHE A 56 3.95 -12.05 12.85
CA PHE A 56 3.68 -13.45 13.17
C PHE A 56 4.93 -14.32 13.05
N ILE A 57 5.71 -14.15 11.97
CA ILE A 57 6.98 -14.86 11.75
C ILE A 57 8.02 -14.44 12.80
N ARG A 58 8.24 -13.13 13.00
CA ARG A 58 9.29 -12.60 13.88
C ARG A 58 9.05 -12.87 15.36
N ARG A 59 7.79 -12.85 15.81
CA ARG A 59 7.45 -13.05 17.24
C ARG A 59 7.29 -14.52 17.63
N SER A 60 7.30 -15.44 16.66
CA SER A 60 7.11 -16.86 16.92
C SER A 60 8.41 -17.64 16.67
N PRO A 61 9.31 -17.75 17.66
CA PRO A 61 10.48 -18.64 17.57
C PRO A 61 10.08 -20.11 17.31
N LYS A 62 8.85 -20.50 17.65
CA LYS A 62 8.27 -21.82 17.35
C LYS A 62 7.82 -21.99 15.88
N LEU A 63 7.63 -20.92 15.11
CA LEU A 63 7.29 -20.99 13.68
C LEU A 63 8.52 -21.30 12.80
N GLN A 64 9.74 -21.02 13.30
CA GLN A 64 10.98 -21.48 12.68
C GLN A 64 11.17 -23.01 12.79
N GLU A 65 10.64 -23.62 13.86
CA GLU A 65 10.71 -25.07 14.12
C GLU A 65 9.47 -25.82 13.59
N ALA A 66 8.32 -25.13 13.49
CA ALA A 66 7.02 -25.69 13.12
C ALA A 66 6.24 -24.79 12.14
N LEU A 67 6.64 -24.72 10.87
CA LEU A 67 5.63 -24.90 9.79
C LEU A 67 5.23 -26.38 9.69
N TYR A 68 6.01 -27.25 10.33
CA TYR A 68 6.09 -28.70 10.19
C TYR A 68 5.03 -29.49 10.99
N THR A 69 4.43 -28.90 12.03
CA THR A 69 3.46 -29.58 12.91
C THR A 69 2.06 -28.92 12.90
N ILE A 70 1.92 -27.72 12.33
CA ILE A 70 0.85 -26.76 12.66
C ILE A 70 -0.46 -26.86 11.85
N SER A 71 -0.62 -27.71 10.82
CA SER A 71 -2.00 -27.89 10.33
C SER A 71 -2.91 -28.63 11.32
N GLU A 72 -2.37 -29.24 12.39
CA GLU A 72 -3.12 -30.10 13.33
C GLU A 72 -3.41 -29.46 14.71
N GLU A 73 -2.79 -28.35 15.12
CA GLU A 73 -2.94 -27.82 16.48
C GLU A 73 -4.14 -26.86 16.66
N LYS A 74 -5.13 -27.27 17.46
CA LYS A 74 -6.19 -26.39 17.98
C LYS A 74 -5.61 -25.40 19.00
N GLY A 75 -5.41 -24.14 18.60
CA GLY A 75 -4.92 -23.08 19.48
C GLY A 75 -4.86 -21.69 18.84
N GLY A 76 -4.52 -20.66 19.62
CA GLY A 76 -4.43 -19.27 19.18
C GLY A 76 -3.55 -19.03 17.94
N PRO A 77 -2.35 -19.65 17.82
CA PRO A 77 -1.50 -19.51 16.64
C PRO A 77 -2.11 -20.10 15.35
N GLY A 78 -2.75 -21.28 15.44
CA GLY A 78 -3.41 -21.92 14.30
C GLY A 78 -4.60 -21.10 13.77
N ILE A 79 -5.38 -20.48 14.67
CA ILE A 79 -6.47 -19.58 14.30
C ILE A 79 -5.93 -18.34 13.56
N LYS A 80 -4.82 -17.75 14.05
CA LYS A 80 -4.20 -16.58 13.41
C LYS A 80 -3.62 -16.95 12.04
N ALA A 81 -2.92 -18.08 11.93
CA ALA A 81 -2.37 -18.58 10.67
C ALA A 81 -3.48 -18.84 9.64
N ASN A 82 -4.58 -19.48 10.03
CA ASN A 82 -5.73 -19.70 9.14
C ASN A 82 -6.40 -18.37 8.73
N GLY A 83 -6.47 -17.40 9.64
CA GLY A 83 -6.95 -16.05 9.35
C GLY A 83 -6.08 -15.33 8.30
N LEU A 84 -4.75 -15.38 8.45
CA LEU A 84 -3.80 -14.81 7.49
C LEU A 84 -3.87 -15.54 6.13
N TYR A 85 -3.90 -16.87 6.14
CA TYR A 85 -4.10 -17.67 4.93
C TYR A 85 -5.40 -17.26 4.21
N GLY A 86 -6.49 -17.08 4.96
CA GLY A 86 -7.76 -16.61 4.42
C GLY A 86 -7.71 -15.17 3.85
N GLN A 87 -6.81 -14.31 4.34
CA GLN A 87 -6.60 -12.96 3.80
C GLN A 87 -5.74 -12.99 2.53
N ILE A 88 -4.64 -13.76 2.52
CA ILE A 88 -3.71 -13.88 1.38
C ILE A 88 -4.43 -14.43 0.14
N ASN A 89 -5.38 -15.35 0.32
CA ASN A 89 -6.14 -15.95 -0.78
C ASN A 89 -7.28 -15.08 -1.32
N LYS A 90 -7.44 -13.83 -0.84
CA LYS A 90 -8.43 -12.89 -1.38
C LYS A 90 -7.86 -12.16 -2.58
N PHE A 91 -8.71 -11.94 -3.58
CA PHE A 91 -8.36 -11.12 -4.73
C PHE A 91 -7.90 -9.71 -4.32
N ASP A 92 -8.55 -9.07 -3.34
CA ASP A 92 -8.15 -7.75 -2.82
C ASP A 92 -6.67 -7.68 -2.42
N PHE A 93 -6.17 -8.73 -1.76
CA PHE A 93 -4.78 -8.80 -1.32
C PHE A 93 -3.84 -8.93 -2.52
N PHE A 94 -4.17 -9.82 -3.46
CA PHE A 94 -3.39 -10.02 -4.68
C PHE A 94 -3.38 -8.78 -5.59
N PHE A 95 -4.53 -8.13 -5.74
CA PHE A 95 -4.67 -6.87 -6.45
C PHE A 95 -3.84 -5.77 -5.77
N GLY A 96 -3.93 -5.66 -4.44
CA GLY A 96 -3.09 -4.74 -3.66
C GLY A 96 -1.59 -5.00 -3.82
N LEU A 97 -1.16 -6.26 -3.91
CA LEU A 97 0.24 -6.61 -4.20
C LEU A 97 0.67 -6.17 -5.60
N LYS A 98 -0.15 -6.44 -6.63
CA LYS A 98 0.16 -6.06 -8.02
C LYS A 98 0.19 -4.54 -8.20
N LEU A 99 -0.79 -3.84 -7.60
CA LEU A 99 -0.86 -2.39 -7.61
C LEU A 99 0.30 -1.76 -6.82
N GLY A 100 0.60 -2.29 -5.63
CA GLY A 100 1.76 -1.88 -4.85
C GLY A 100 3.06 -2.10 -5.61
N HIS A 101 3.23 -3.23 -6.29
CA HIS A 101 4.41 -3.48 -7.12
C HIS A 101 4.55 -2.45 -8.25
N LEU A 102 3.46 -2.09 -8.92
CA LEU A 102 3.44 -1.07 -9.97
C LEU A 102 3.90 0.29 -9.45
N ILE A 103 3.34 0.73 -8.32
CA ILE A 103 3.64 2.04 -7.71
C ILE A 103 5.05 2.06 -7.14
N PHE A 104 5.40 1.07 -6.31
CA PHE A 104 6.68 1.05 -5.60
C PHE A 104 7.87 0.85 -6.53
N THR A 105 7.72 0.14 -7.64
CA THR A 105 8.79 0.03 -8.63
C THR A 105 9.14 1.39 -9.23
N ASP A 106 8.15 2.25 -9.42
CA ASP A 106 8.34 3.57 -10.02
C ASP A 106 8.83 4.59 -9.02
N THR A 107 8.30 4.54 -7.80
CA THR A 107 8.78 5.40 -6.71
C THR A 107 10.18 5.01 -6.27
N GLU A 108 10.56 3.74 -6.31
CA GLU A 108 11.93 3.30 -6.06
C GLU A 108 12.92 3.83 -7.10
N LYS A 109 12.56 3.79 -8.41
CA LYS A 109 13.38 4.41 -9.47
C LYS A 109 13.57 5.89 -9.22
N LEU A 110 12.51 6.58 -8.84
CA LEU A 110 12.55 8.00 -8.54
C LEU A 110 13.40 8.30 -7.29
N SER A 111 13.26 7.48 -6.25
CA SER A 111 14.05 7.58 -5.02
C SER A 111 15.54 7.42 -5.29
N ARG A 112 15.93 6.43 -6.13
CA ARG A 112 17.32 6.25 -6.58
C ARG A 112 17.83 7.45 -7.37
N ALA A 113 17.02 8.02 -8.25
CA ALA A 113 17.40 9.22 -9.00
C ALA A 113 17.64 10.42 -8.06
N PHE A 114 16.77 10.61 -7.05
CA PHE A 114 16.89 11.71 -6.08
C PHE A 114 18.08 11.59 -5.13
N GLN A 115 18.63 10.38 -4.97
CA GLN A 115 19.77 10.09 -4.10
C GLN A 115 21.10 9.96 -4.87
N SER A 116 21.08 10.11 -6.19
CA SER A 116 22.29 10.05 -7.02
C SER A 116 23.24 11.20 -6.68
N SER A 117 24.54 10.92 -6.61
CA SER A 117 25.57 11.96 -6.39
C SER A 117 25.61 13.01 -7.50
N ASP A 118 25.16 12.64 -8.69
CA ASP A 118 25.29 13.44 -9.90
C ASP A 118 23.98 14.14 -10.29
N CYS A 119 22.92 14.05 -9.46
CA CYS A 119 21.64 14.68 -9.79
C CYS A 119 21.63 16.16 -9.42
N CYS A 120 21.14 17.01 -10.32
CA CYS A 120 20.78 18.38 -10.00
C CYS A 120 19.27 18.52 -9.78
N LEU A 121 18.84 19.70 -9.29
CA LEU A 121 17.43 19.99 -9.03
C LEU A 121 16.55 19.86 -10.30
N GLN A 122 17.10 20.21 -11.47
CA GLN A 122 16.37 20.09 -12.73
C GLN A 122 16.10 18.61 -13.08
N ASP A 123 17.08 17.73 -12.88
CA ASP A 123 16.93 16.29 -13.13
C ASP A 123 15.85 15.69 -12.23
N VAL A 124 15.82 16.13 -10.97
CA VAL A 124 14.79 15.77 -10.00
C VAL A 124 13.39 16.15 -10.49
N PHE A 125 13.20 17.39 -10.96
CA PHE A 125 11.91 17.84 -11.47
C PHE A 125 11.49 17.05 -12.72
N CYS A 126 12.39 16.88 -13.69
CA CYS A 126 12.10 16.12 -14.90
C CYS A 126 11.74 14.65 -14.60
N ALA A 127 12.44 14.02 -13.65
CA ALA A 127 12.14 12.65 -13.24
C ALA A 127 10.77 12.55 -12.55
N ALA A 128 10.43 13.51 -11.68
CA ALA A 128 9.13 13.57 -11.01
C ALA A 128 7.99 13.75 -12.01
N GLU A 129 8.14 14.69 -12.96
CA GLU A 129 7.15 14.93 -14.02
C GLU A 129 6.93 13.69 -14.88
N ALA A 130 8.01 12.98 -15.27
CA ALA A 130 7.90 11.76 -16.05
C ALA A 130 7.09 10.67 -15.33
N ILE A 131 7.29 10.51 -14.01
CA ILE A 131 6.52 9.57 -13.18
C ILE A 131 5.05 10.00 -13.08
N ILE A 132 4.78 11.29 -12.89
CA ILE A 132 3.41 11.84 -12.86
C ILE A 132 2.69 11.56 -14.18
N HIS A 133 3.33 11.82 -15.32
CA HIS A 133 2.78 11.53 -16.64
C HIS A 133 2.51 10.04 -16.82
N ARG A 134 3.40 9.18 -16.33
CA ARG A 134 3.19 7.73 -16.37
C ARG A 134 1.98 7.32 -15.54
N PHE A 135 1.84 7.80 -14.30
CA PHE A 135 0.71 7.43 -13.45
C PHE A 135 -0.62 7.94 -14.02
N ARG A 136 -0.65 9.15 -14.59
CA ARG A 136 -1.83 9.65 -15.32
C ARG A 136 -2.22 8.73 -16.47
N ARG A 137 -1.25 8.29 -17.27
CA ARG A 137 -1.51 7.34 -18.37
C ARG A 137 -2.06 6.00 -17.87
N ILE A 138 -1.60 5.52 -16.72
CA ILE A 138 -2.12 4.27 -16.13
C ILE A 138 -3.56 4.43 -15.65
N GLN A 139 -3.94 5.64 -15.22
CA GLN A 139 -5.31 5.95 -14.80
C GLN A 139 -6.30 6.06 -15.98
N ASP A 140 -5.81 6.13 -17.23
CA ASP A 140 -6.69 6.08 -18.40
C ASP A 140 -7.48 4.77 -18.41
N ASP A 141 -8.79 4.83 -18.67
CA ASP A 141 -9.71 3.68 -18.61
C ASP A 141 -9.18 2.43 -19.33
N ILE A 142 -8.62 2.61 -20.53
CA ILE A 142 -8.06 1.52 -21.34
C ILE A 142 -6.86 0.87 -20.65
N ASN A 143 -5.95 1.68 -20.08
CA ASN A 143 -4.75 1.16 -19.43
C ASN A 143 -5.09 0.50 -18.10
N PHE A 144 -6.08 1.05 -17.38
CA PHE A 144 -6.62 0.43 -16.18
C PHE A 144 -7.28 -0.93 -16.49
N GLU A 145 -8.14 -1.00 -17.52
CA GLU A 145 -8.80 -2.24 -17.95
C GLU A 145 -7.76 -3.30 -18.32
N LEU A 146 -6.72 -2.94 -19.08
CA LEU A 146 -5.63 -3.85 -19.42
C LEU A 146 -4.89 -4.36 -18.17
N PHE A 147 -4.61 -3.47 -17.22
CA PHE A 147 -3.99 -3.85 -15.95
C PHE A 147 -4.91 -4.77 -15.14
N TYR A 148 -6.18 -4.43 -14.97
CA TYR A 148 -7.15 -5.21 -14.22
C TYR A 148 -7.31 -6.61 -14.80
N ASN A 149 -7.49 -6.72 -16.12
CA ASN A 149 -7.60 -8.00 -16.82
C ASN A 149 -6.34 -8.85 -16.67
N GLN A 150 -5.16 -8.23 -16.71
CA GLN A 150 -3.91 -8.94 -16.44
C GLN A 150 -3.86 -9.45 -14.99
N VAL A 151 -4.30 -8.66 -14.01
CA VAL A 151 -4.34 -9.08 -12.60
C VAL A 151 -5.35 -10.21 -12.39
N VAL A 152 -6.52 -10.16 -13.03
CA VAL A 152 -7.51 -11.24 -12.99
C VAL A 152 -6.90 -12.53 -13.53
N LYS A 153 -6.26 -12.47 -14.68
CA LYS A 153 -5.57 -13.61 -15.29
C LYS A 153 -4.44 -14.15 -14.40
N ASP A 154 -3.60 -13.27 -13.87
CA ASP A 154 -2.49 -13.66 -12.99
C ASP A 154 -2.98 -14.24 -11.65
N SER A 155 -4.19 -13.91 -11.23
CA SER A 155 -4.78 -14.39 -9.97
C SER A 155 -5.37 -15.79 -10.09
N GLU A 156 -5.52 -16.32 -11.30
CA GLU A 156 -6.06 -17.65 -11.56
C GLU A 156 -5.18 -18.72 -10.89
N GLY A 157 -5.77 -19.51 -10.02
CA GLY A 157 -5.08 -20.55 -9.25
C GLY A 157 -4.46 -20.08 -7.93
N PHE A 158 -4.39 -18.77 -7.67
CA PHE A 158 -3.87 -18.22 -6.40
C PHE A 158 -4.95 -17.68 -5.47
N THR A 159 -6.03 -17.12 -6.02
CA THR A 159 -7.09 -16.50 -5.20
C THR A 159 -8.49 -16.93 -5.61
N LYS A 160 -9.45 -16.69 -4.72
CA LYS A 160 -10.87 -16.73 -5.08
C LYS A 160 -11.19 -15.55 -6.00
N ARG A 161 -12.10 -15.76 -6.98
CA ARG A 161 -12.57 -14.72 -7.90
C ARG A 161 -13.02 -13.46 -7.13
N SER A 162 -12.78 -12.28 -7.71
CA SER A 162 -13.24 -11.00 -7.16
C SER A 162 -14.74 -11.02 -6.91
N VAL A 163 -15.17 -10.52 -5.76
CA VAL A 163 -16.58 -10.37 -5.39
C VAL A 163 -16.77 -8.96 -4.90
N LEU A 164 -17.84 -8.30 -5.34
CA LEU A 164 -18.21 -6.99 -4.83
C LEU A 164 -18.30 -7.01 -3.31
N PRO A 165 -17.67 -6.06 -2.60
CA PRO A 165 -17.78 -5.98 -1.15
C PRO A 165 -19.23 -5.90 -0.73
N ARG A 166 -19.59 -6.62 0.34
CA ARG A 166 -20.93 -6.49 0.92
C ARG A 166 -21.13 -5.05 1.38
N LEU A 167 -22.18 -4.42 0.87
CA LEU A 167 -22.63 -3.12 1.36
C LEU A 167 -22.98 -3.26 2.84
N ARG A 168 -22.21 -2.61 3.70
CA ARG A 168 -22.53 -2.54 5.12
C ARG A 168 -23.71 -1.61 5.27
N GLN A 169 -24.83 -2.14 5.76
CA GLN A 169 -25.92 -1.27 6.17
C GLN A 169 -25.47 -0.45 7.39
N PRO A 170 -25.61 0.88 7.36
CA PRO A 170 -25.32 1.68 8.54
C PRO A 170 -26.21 1.22 9.69
N PRO A 171 -25.70 1.22 10.94
CA PRO A 171 -26.51 0.91 12.12
C PRO A 171 -27.77 1.78 12.11
N ARG A 172 -28.92 1.22 12.52
CA ARG A 172 -30.24 1.89 12.41
C ARG A 172 -30.26 3.34 12.92
N ARG A 173 -29.42 3.68 13.89
CA ARG A 173 -29.28 5.04 14.46
C ARG A 173 -28.69 6.09 13.50
N TYR A 174 -27.99 5.65 12.45
CA TYR A 174 -27.26 6.49 11.49
C TYR A 174 -27.77 6.33 10.05
N GLN A 175 -28.98 5.81 9.85
CA GLN A 175 -29.60 5.79 8.52
C GLN A 175 -30.00 7.24 8.13
N SER A 176 -29.02 8.01 7.66
CA SER A 176 -29.27 9.23 6.89
C SER A 176 -29.76 8.87 5.48
N ASN A 177 -30.50 9.77 4.82
CA ASN A 177 -31.01 9.61 3.45
C ASN A 177 -29.93 9.50 2.35
N THR A 178 -28.67 9.27 2.71
CA THR A 178 -27.58 9.03 1.76
C THR A 178 -27.65 7.61 1.24
N ASN A 179 -28.00 7.46 -0.04
CA ASN A 179 -27.97 6.17 -0.71
C ASN A 179 -26.54 5.60 -0.68
N PRO A 180 -26.37 4.31 -0.33
CA PRO A 180 -25.05 3.67 -0.40
C PRO A 180 -24.53 3.71 -1.85
N VAL A 181 -23.23 3.95 -1.99
CA VAL A 181 -22.55 3.93 -3.29
C VAL A 181 -22.60 2.49 -3.83
N ASN A 182 -23.43 2.27 -4.84
CA ASN A 182 -23.49 1.00 -5.56
C ASN A 182 -22.43 1.00 -6.67
N HIS A 183 -21.65 -0.07 -6.75
CA HIS A 183 -20.74 -0.33 -7.87
C HIS A 183 -21.43 -1.28 -8.85
N ALA A 184 -21.38 -0.99 -10.15
CA ALA A 184 -22.04 -1.82 -11.15
C ALA A 184 -21.24 -3.09 -11.45
N SER A 185 -19.91 -3.03 -11.34
CA SER A 185 -19.02 -4.17 -11.53
C SER A 185 -17.90 -4.23 -10.48
N CYS A 186 -17.21 -5.38 -10.38
CA CYS A 186 -15.99 -5.49 -9.57
C CYS A 186 -14.89 -4.57 -10.09
N GLU A 187 -14.80 -4.35 -11.39
CA GLU A 187 -13.83 -3.45 -12.01
C GLU A 187 -14.05 -2.00 -11.56
N ASP A 188 -15.30 -1.53 -11.58
CA ASP A 188 -15.68 -0.19 -11.09
C ASP A 188 -15.40 0.01 -9.59
N PHE A 189 -15.28 -1.09 -8.84
CA PHE A 189 -14.89 -1.04 -7.44
C PHE A 189 -13.40 -0.75 -7.27
N TYR A 190 -12.54 -1.30 -8.13
CA TYR A 190 -11.08 -1.12 -8.05
C TYR A 190 -10.55 0.10 -8.81
N GLN A 191 -11.37 0.74 -9.63
CA GLN A 191 -10.97 1.92 -10.41
C GLN A 191 -10.92 3.23 -9.58
N LYS A 192 -11.44 3.24 -8.35
CA LYS A 192 -11.52 4.44 -7.49
C LYS A 192 -10.28 4.70 -6.65
#